data_AF-A0A3D5CT75-F1
#
_entry.id   AF-A0A3D5CT75-F1
#
_cell.length_a   1.000
_cell.length_b   1.000
_cell.length_c   1.000
_cell.angle_alpha   90.00
_cell.angle_beta   90.00
_cell.angle_gamma   90.00
#
_symmetry.space_group_name_H-M   'P 1'
#
loop_
_entity.id
_entity.type
_entity.pdbx_description
1 polymer ?
#
loop_
_entity_poly.entity_id
_entity_poly.type
_entity_poly.pdbx_seq_one_letter_code
_entity_poly.pdbx_strand_id
1 'polypeptide(L)'
;HMCDNIAIMYKGRFVEIGTREDIYNDPRHIYTKRLLSAIPRIDVENRELHKENRRRVEREYIQNQKEYYDATGRVYDLRTITPTHKVALKDGGAS
;
A
#
# COMPACT_ATOMS: atom_id res chain seq x y z
N HIS A 1 10.30 1.78 22.49
CA HIS A 1 11.00 1.48 21.23
C HIS A 1 9.96 1.31 20.14
N MET A 2 9.75 2.35 19.32
CA MET A 2 8.90 2.25 18.13
C MET A 2 9.76 1.69 17.00
N CYS A 3 9.23 0.74 16.23
CA CYS A 3 9.93 0.23 15.05
C CYS A 3 10.10 1.37 14.05
N ASP A 4 11.33 1.63 13.62
CA ASP A 4 11.63 2.67 12.61
C ASP A 4 11.23 2.23 11.20
N ASN A 5 11.17 0.91 10.96
CA ASN A 5 10.87 0.30 9.67
C ASN A 5 9.67 -0.65 9.77
N ILE A 6 8.84 -0.63 8.73
CA ILE A 6 7.65 -1.45 8.56
C ILE A 6 7.81 -2.26 7.29
N ALA A 7 7.51 -3.56 7.37
CA ALA A 7 7.40 -4.44 6.21
C ALA A 7 5.99 -5.01 6.12
N ILE A 8 5.40 -4.91 4.94
CA ILE A 8 4.05 -5.39 4.64
C ILE A 8 4.16 -6.59 3.72
N MET A 9 3.37 -7.62 4.01
CA MET A 9 3.34 -8.87 3.27
C MET A 9 1.94 -9.19 2.77
N TYR A 10 1.89 -9.86 1.62
CA TYR A 10 0.69 -10.45 1.07
C TYR A 10 1.03 -11.84 0.52
N LYS A 11 0.26 -12.85 0.92
CA LYS A 11 0.46 -14.25 0.52
C LYS A 11 1.92 -14.72 0.65
N GLY A 12 2.55 -14.40 1.78
CA GLY A 12 3.93 -14.83 2.08
C GLY A 12 5.03 -14.08 1.34
N ARG A 13 4.72 -12.99 0.62
CA ARG A 13 5.72 -12.15 -0.08
C ARG A 13 5.66 -10.71 0.39
N PHE A 14 6.81 -10.04 0.44
CA PHE A 14 6.87 -8.62 0.72
C PHE A 14 6.25 -7.81 -0.42
N VAL A 15 5.44 -6.82 -0.06
CA VAL A 15 4.80 -5.91 -1.02
C VAL A 15 5.30 -4.49 -0.87
N GLU A 16 5.68 -4.10 0.34
CA GLU A 16 6.15 -2.78 0.64
C GLU A 16 6.99 -2.79 1.92
N ILE A 17 8.13 -2.12 1.89
CA ILE A 17 9.04 -2.00 3.04
C ILE A 17 9.52 -0.56 3.09
N GLY A 18 9.39 0.10 4.24
CA GLY A 18 10.03 1.40 4.44
C GLY A 18 9.87 1.95 5.83
N THR A 19 10.22 3.22 6.02
CA THR A 19 10.06 3.87 7.32
C THR A 19 8.59 4.00 7.69
N ARG A 20 8.31 4.31 8.95
CA ARG A 20 6.94 4.65 9.38
C ARG A 20 6.39 5.81 8.53
N GLU A 21 7.18 6.85 8.29
CA GLU A 21 6.82 7.99 7.45
C GLU A 21 6.49 7.56 6.03
N ASP A 22 7.32 6.72 5.39
CA ASP A 22 7.08 6.22 4.03
C ASP A 22 5.72 5.49 3.96
N ILE A 23 5.49 4.53 4.86
CA ILE A 23 4.30 3.69 4.82
C ILE A 23 3.02 4.46 5.17
N TYR A 24 3.04 5.31 6.19
CA TYR A 24 1.81 6.00 6.63
C TYR A 24 1.45 7.22 5.78
N ASN A 25 2.45 7.95 5.27
CA ASN A 25 2.21 9.21 4.56
C ASN A 25 2.20 9.04 3.04
N ASP A 26 2.99 8.09 2.49
CA ASP A 26 3.07 7.84 1.06
C ASP A 26 3.00 6.33 0.73
N PRO A 27 1.95 5.61 1.15
CA PRO A 27 1.81 4.20 0.80
C PRO A 27 1.71 4.03 -0.71
N ARG A 28 2.61 3.27 -1.32
CA ARG A 28 2.69 3.10 -2.77
C ARG A 28 1.93 1.87 -3.26
N HIS A 29 2.02 0.74 -2.56
CA HIS A 29 1.36 -0.49 -2.99
C HIS A 29 -0.16 -0.40 -2.75
N ILE A 30 -0.99 -0.78 -3.74
CA ILE A 30 -2.47 -0.73 -3.60
C ILE A 30 -2.99 -1.54 -2.42
N TYR A 31 -2.32 -2.64 -2.09
CA TYR A 31 -2.66 -3.44 -0.90
C TYR A 31 -2.38 -2.69 0.40
N THR A 32 -1.24 -1.99 0.50
CA THR A 32 -0.90 -1.16 1.66
C THR A 32 -1.92 -0.04 1.83
N LYS A 33 -2.26 0.68 0.75
CA LYS A 33 -3.32 1.70 0.76
C LYS A 33 -4.63 1.12 1.29
N ARG A 34 -5.02 -0.05 0.81
CA ARG A 34 -6.23 -0.77 1.25
C ARG A 34 -6.19 -1.12 2.73
N LEU A 35 -5.08 -1.69 3.20
CA LEU A 35 -4.86 -2.05 4.60
C LEU A 35 -4.96 -0.82 5.52
N LEU A 36 -4.26 0.27 5.17
CA LEU A 36 -4.28 1.50 5.95
C LEU A 36 -5.68 2.14 5.96
N SER A 37 -6.43 2.06 4.86
CA SER A 37 -7.80 2.58 4.79
C SER A 37 -8.78 1.87 5.74
N ALA A 38 -8.46 0.63 6.14
CA ALA A 38 -9.27 -0.18 7.03
C ALA A 38 -9.01 0.13 8.52
N ILE A 39 -7.94 0.88 8.84
CA ILE A 39 -7.62 1.27 10.21
C ILE A 39 -8.76 2.18 10.74
N PRO A 40 -9.42 1.79 11.84
CA PRO A 40 -10.45 2.62 12.46
C PRO A 40 -9.88 3.98 12.88
N ARG A 41 -10.57 5.06 12.52
CA ARG A 41 -10.28 6.41 13.01
C ARG A 41 -11.34 6.78 14.04
N ILE A 42 -10.88 7.34 15.17
CA ILE A 42 -11.73 7.71 16.32
C ILE A 42 -12.50 9.02 16.04
N ASP A 43 -12.12 9.74 14.98
CA ASP A 43 -12.76 10.97 14.56
C ASP A 43 -14.18 10.72 14.00
N VAL A 44 -15.18 11.09 14.80
CA VAL A 44 -16.61 10.95 14.48
C VAL A 44 -17.07 12.00 13.48
N GLU A 45 -16.48 13.20 13.48
CA GLU A 45 -16.87 14.31 12.62
C GLU A 45 -16.53 14.01 11.15
N ASN A 46 -15.45 13.27 10.89
CA ASN A 46 -14.98 12.93 9.55
C ASN A 46 -15.45 11.55 9.02
N ARG A 47 -16.52 10.99 9.60
CA ARG A 47 -17.00 9.63 9.27
C ARG A 47 -17.32 9.43 7.78
N GLU A 48 -17.96 10.39 7.13
CA GLU A 48 -18.33 10.29 5.71
C GLU A 48 -17.09 10.38 4.80
N LEU A 49 -16.17 11.30 5.09
CA LEU A 49 -14.90 11.41 4.38
C LEU A 49 -14.11 10.09 4.47
N HIS A 50 -14.09 9.45 5.65
CA HIS A 50 -13.44 8.14 5.82
C HIS A 50 -14.13 7.02 5.04
N LYS A 51 -15.47 7.03 4.93
CA LYS A 51 -16.21 6.08 4.08
C LYS A 51 -15.89 6.30 2.61
N GLU A 52 -15.83 7.55 2.15
CA GLU A 52 -15.50 7.88 0.77
C GLU A 52 -14.07 7.46 0.43
N ASN A 53 -13.10 7.73 1.31
CA ASN A 53 -11.72 7.31 1.11
C ASN A 53 -11.61 5.77 1.00
N ARG A 54 -12.30 5.01 1.86
CA ARG A 54 -12.35 3.54 1.75
C ARG A 54 -12.90 3.07 0.40
N ARG A 55 -13.99 3.69 -0.08
CA ARG A 55 -14.56 3.37 -1.40
C ARG A 55 -13.60 3.71 -2.54
N ARG A 56 -12.91 4.86 -2.46
CA ARG A 56 -11.90 5.27 -3.44
C ARG A 56 -10.75 4.26 -3.50
N VAL A 57 -10.21 3.89 -2.35
CA VAL A 57 -9.11 2.93 -2.25
C VAL A 57 -9.52 1.54 -2.73
N GLU A 58 -10.73 1.09 -2.44
CA GLU A 58 -11.25 -0.19 -2.95
C GLU A 58 -11.37 -0.18 -4.48
N ARG A 59 -11.86 0.92 -5.07
CA ARG A 59 -11.90 1.08 -6.54
C ARG A 59 -10.50 1.03 -7.14
N GLU A 60 -9.55 1.77 -6.56
CA GLU A 60 -8.15 1.79 -6.99
C GLU A 60 -7.53 0.38 -6.93
N TYR A 61 -7.81 -0.37 -5.86
CA TYR A 61 -7.33 -1.75 -5.70
C TYR A 61 -7.84 -2.68 -6.80
N ILE A 62 -9.12 -2.57 -7.17
CA ILE A 62 -9.73 -3.41 -8.21
C ILE A 62 -9.21 -3.01 -9.60
N GLN A 63 -9.13 -1.71 -9.89
CA GLN A 63 -8.76 -1.20 -11.21
C GLN A 63 -7.29 -1.45 -11.55
N ASN A 64 -6.39 -1.26 -10.58
CA ASN A 64 -4.96 -1.23 -10.83
C ASN A 64 -4.26 -2.56 -10.51
N GLN A 65 -5.01 -3.63 -10.22
CA GLN A 65 -4.45 -4.91 -9.76
C GLN A 65 -3.31 -5.43 -10.64
N LYS A 66 -3.41 -5.27 -11.97
CA LYS A 66 -2.41 -5.76 -12.94
C LYS A 66 -1.06 -5.03 -12.90
N GLU A 67 -0.96 -3.89 -12.22
CA GLU A 67 0.30 -3.16 -12.04
C GLU A 67 1.10 -3.65 -10.83
N TYR A 68 0.46 -4.43 -9.94
CA TYR A 68 1.03 -4.89 -8.67
C TYR A 68 1.10 -6.42 -8.57
N TYR A 69 0.24 -7.12 -9.32
CA TYR A 69 0.19 -8.57 -9.36
C TYR A 69 0.28 -9.09 -10.80
N ASP A 70 1.00 -10.19 -10.97
CA ASP A 70 1.02 -10.93 -12.22
C ASP A 70 -0.29 -11.69 -12.48
N ALA A 71 -0.38 -12.38 -13.63
CA ALA A 71 -1.56 -13.15 -14.03
C ALA A 71 -1.93 -14.29 -13.06
N THR A 72 -0.99 -14.72 -12.21
CA THR A 72 -1.21 -15.75 -11.17
C THR A 72 -1.64 -15.15 -9.83
N GLY A 73 -1.68 -13.81 -9.73
CA GLY A 73 -1.95 -13.10 -8.49
C GLY A 73 -0.75 -13.04 -7.54
N ARG A 74 0.46 -13.35 -8.04
CA ARG A 74 1.72 -13.19 -7.30
C ARG A 74 2.19 -11.74 -7.45
N VAL A 75 2.70 -11.18 -6.36
CA VAL A 75 3.29 -9.83 -6.37
C VAL A 75 4.59 -9.81 -7.14
N TYR A 76 4.81 -8.70 -7.86
CA TYR A 76 6.08 -8.40 -8.51
C TYR A 76 7.23 -8.27 -7.50
N ASP A 77 8.46 -8.19 -8.00
CA ASP A 77 9.62 -8.07 -7.13
C ASP A 77 9.75 -6.65 -6.55
N LEU A 78 10.35 -6.57 -5.35
CA LEU A 78 10.56 -5.30 -4.67
C LEU A 78 11.52 -4.41 -5.46
N ARG A 79 11.12 -3.16 -5.66
CA ARG A 79 11.93 -2.12 -6.28
C ARG A 79 12.13 -0.98 -5.30
N THR A 80 13.34 -0.46 -5.24
CA THR A 80 13.69 0.72 -4.45
C THR A 80 13.12 1.96 -5.14
N ILE A 81 12.20 2.66 -4.48
CA ILE A 81 11.63 3.94 -4.93
C ILE A 81 12.44 5.09 -4.37
N THR A 82 12.74 5.01 -3.08
CA THR A 82 13.66 5.91 -2.36
C THR A 82 14.64 5.06 -1.54
N PRO A 83 15.75 5.62 -1.02
CA PRO A 83 16.68 4.86 -0.19
C PRO A 83 16.03 4.14 1.01
N THR A 84 14.92 4.67 1.50
CA THR A 84 14.18 4.14 2.65
C THR A 84 12.95 3.32 2.24
N HIS A 85 12.54 3.31 0.97
CA HIS A 85 11.24 2.79 0.56
C HIS A 85 11.32 1.86 -0.65
N LYS A 86 10.82 0.63 -0.48
CA LYS A 86 10.76 -0.42 -1.48
C LYS A 86 9.34 -0.90 -1.70
N VAL A 87 8.96 -1.13 -2.95
CA VAL A 87 7.59 -1.46 -3.35
C VAL A 87 7.58 -2.54 -4.43
N ALA A 88 6.69 -3.51 -4.33
CA ALA A 88 6.46 -4.51 -5.38
C ALA A 88 5.65 -3.88 -6.52
N LEU A 89 6.28 -3.68 -7.68
CA LEU A 89 5.67 -3.03 -8.85
C LEU A 89 6.11 -3.74 -10.13
N LYS A 90 5.25 -3.70 -11.15
CA LYS A 90 5.59 -4.14 -12.50
C LYS A 90 6.77 -3.33 -13.06
N ASP A 91 7.63 -3.97 -13.85
CA ASP A 91 8.71 -3.28 -14.55
C ASP A 91 8.15 -2.19 -15.48
N GLY A 92 8.67 -0.97 -15.34
CA GLY A 92 8.18 0.24 -16.01
C GLY A 92 7.12 1.06 -15.27
N GLY A 93 6.65 0.63 -14.08
CA GLY A 93 5.61 1.32 -13.30
C GLY A 93 6.09 2.45 -12.37
N ALA A 94 7.32 2.92 -12.53
CA ALA A 94 7.87 4.07 -11.80
C ALA A 94 8.50 5.02 -12.82
N SER A 95 7.63 5.77 -13.50
CA SER A 95 7.97 6.97 -14.26
C SER A 95 7.17 8.13 -13.67
#